data_AF-A0A919VY13-F1
#
_entry.id   AF-A0A919VY13-F1
#
_cell.length_a   1.000
_cell.length_b   1.000
_cell.length_c   1.000
_cell.angle_alpha   90.00
_cell.angle_beta   90.00
_cell.angle_gamma   90.00
#
_symmetry.space_group_name_H-M   'P 1'
#
loop_
_entity.id
_entity.type
_entity.pdbx_description
1 polymer ?
#
loop_
_entity_poly.entity_id
_entity_poly.type
_entity_poly.pdbx_seq_one_letter_code
_entity_poly.pdbx_strand_id
1 'polypeptide(L)'
;MGHRRPYPSAPNPRTSYGYRTTGRRGAAVPPLLLDDGRRRLTEFLMPAAVILAGVLIVVAFGFIISRAVRDDNKQAIPPVQPPALGDVPLNPPADQFPIPLPSASDSRPPSPSPTPSKSRTTRPAPTTTTPKPPDQGSVKVARNDVPSRVDLTAEGSRDWVHWGEQSTFSLERRADGDFQILEGAPTAPRFRHGFSDELFSWRDGSPVNDSDGTPTGIRTCGKGNGFTISAPAGTSTRTLRLYVGALAGRGKLTARLSAGSASATSTFEERSNNLDTAVFVITYRAPRNGKINLSWITEEAFSQDCGGVALEAATLR
;
A
#
# COMPACT_ATOMS: atom_id res chain seq x y z
N MET A 1 68.81 -12.87 63.74
CA MET A 1 68.62 -12.46 62.32
C MET A 1 67.12 -12.53 62.06
N GLY A 2 66.31 -11.51 62.38
CA GLY A 2 66.09 -10.23 61.68
C GLY A 2 64.82 -10.39 60.82
N HIS A 3 63.66 -9.76 61.04
CA HIS A 3 63.30 -8.55 61.78
C HIS A 3 61.83 -8.56 62.27
N ARG A 4 61.67 -8.12 63.53
CA ARG A 4 60.70 -7.15 64.09
C ARG A 4 59.20 -7.20 63.73
N ARG A 5 58.38 -7.40 64.78
CA ARG A 5 57.01 -6.86 64.96
C ARG A 5 57.02 -5.34 65.22
N PRO A 6 55.88 -4.62 65.21
CA PRO A 6 55.01 -4.52 66.41
C PRO A 6 53.48 -4.56 66.07
N TYR A 7 52.62 -5.40 66.67
CA TYR A 7 51.94 -5.34 67.99
C TYR A 7 51.12 -4.05 68.26
N PRO A 8 50.08 -4.04 69.14
CA PRO A 8 49.11 -5.09 69.53
C PRO A 8 47.65 -4.59 69.81
N SER A 9 46.80 -5.56 70.26
CA SER A 9 45.78 -5.52 71.34
C SER A 9 44.35 -4.95 71.15
N ALA A 10 43.41 -5.91 71.12
CA ALA A 10 42.13 -6.14 71.85
C ALA A 10 41.60 -5.10 72.88
N PRO A 11 40.35 -5.18 73.44
CA PRO A 11 39.36 -6.29 73.47
C PRO A 11 37.83 -5.93 73.34
N ASN A 12 36.97 -6.96 73.33
CA ASN A 12 35.53 -6.97 73.71
C ASN A 12 35.25 -6.22 75.05
N PRO A 13 34.02 -5.76 75.45
CA PRO A 13 32.72 -6.47 75.35
C PRO A 13 31.44 -5.56 75.26
N ARG A 14 30.27 -6.22 75.38
CA ARG A 14 28.89 -5.71 75.65
C ARG A 14 28.90 -4.53 76.66
N THR A 15 28.01 -3.53 76.65
CA THR A 15 26.57 -3.55 77.03
C THR A 15 26.01 -2.10 77.02
N SER A 16 24.67 -1.95 76.96
CA SER A 16 23.85 -0.89 77.61
C SER A 16 23.49 0.43 76.89
N TYR A 17 22.20 0.52 76.55
CA TYR A 17 21.22 1.63 76.72
C TYR A 17 21.70 3.09 76.88
N GLY A 18 21.11 4.01 76.10
CA GLY A 18 21.14 5.45 76.35
C GLY A 18 20.36 6.32 75.36
N TYR A 19 19.60 7.27 75.88
CA TYR A 19 18.49 8.05 75.28
C TYR A 19 18.88 9.22 74.33
N ARG A 20 17.90 9.60 73.47
CA ARG A 20 17.52 10.95 72.95
C ARG A 20 18.38 11.72 71.91
N THR A 21 17.76 11.85 70.73
CA THR A 21 17.47 13.07 69.94
C THR A 21 18.49 14.23 69.89
N THR A 22 19.00 14.53 68.69
CA THR A 22 18.94 15.88 68.07
C THR A 22 19.27 15.79 66.57
N GLY A 23 18.63 16.66 65.78
CA GLY A 23 18.42 16.53 64.35
C GLY A 23 19.65 16.59 63.43
N ARG A 24 19.48 15.98 62.26
CA ARG A 24 20.14 16.41 61.03
C ARG A 24 19.16 16.22 59.87
N ARG A 25 18.97 17.33 59.14
CA ARG A 25 18.00 17.53 58.04
C ARG A 25 17.91 16.33 57.10
N GLY A 26 16.75 15.68 57.07
CA GLY A 26 16.37 14.77 56.00
C GLY A 26 16.10 15.57 54.72
N ALA A 27 16.52 15.01 53.59
CA ALA A 27 16.18 15.52 52.27
C ALA A 27 14.66 15.61 52.13
N ALA A 28 14.16 16.77 51.72
CA ALA A 28 12.76 16.99 51.42
C ALA A 28 12.38 16.16 50.18
N VAL A 29 11.65 15.07 50.40
CA VAL A 29 10.98 14.32 49.34
C VAL A 29 9.74 15.12 48.93
N PRO A 30 9.48 15.35 47.63
CA PRO A 30 8.26 16.01 47.18
C PRO A 30 7.01 15.23 47.63
N PRO A 31 5.92 15.89 48.07
CA PRO A 31 4.72 15.24 48.60
C PRO A 31 3.90 14.44 47.56
N LEU A 32 4.38 14.29 46.33
CA LEU A 32 3.72 13.49 45.28
C LEU A 32 4.05 11.98 45.32
N LEU A 33 4.90 11.53 46.25
CA LEU A 33 5.27 10.12 46.40
C LEU A 33 4.69 9.44 47.65
N LEU A 34 3.77 10.10 48.36
CA LEU A 34 3.08 9.54 49.54
C LEU A 34 1.57 9.61 49.38
N ASP A 35 1.06 9.16 48.24
CA ASP A 35 -0.38 8.95 48.05
C ASP A 35 -0.65 7.44 47.98
N ASP A 36 -0.74 6.82 49.16
CA ASP A 36 -1.32 5.49 49.37
C ASP A 36 -2.85 5.58 49.25
N GLY A 37 -3.32 6.02 48.09
CA GLY A 37 -4.72 5.96 47.69
C GLY A 37 -5.02 4.56 47.18
N ARG A 38 -5.71 3.74 47.98
CA ARG A 38 -6.35 2.48 47.55
C ARG A 38 -7.10 2.71 46.22
N ARG A 39 -6.47 2.37 45.10
CA ARG A 39 -7.07 2.44 43.76
C ARG A 39 -8.26 1.48 43.74
N ARG A 40 -9.46 2.06 43.64
CA ARG A 40 -10.72 1.31 43.70
C ARG A 40 -10.84 0.40 42.48
N LEU A 41 -11.17 -0.86 42.71
CA LEU A 41 -11.45 -1.94 41.74
C LEU A 41 -12.44 -1.59 40.60
N THR A 42 -13.10 -0.44 40.67
CA THR A 42 -14.12 0.02 39.73
C THR A 42 -13.57 0.61 38.42
N GLU A 43 -12.27 0.90 38.30
CA GLU A 43 -11.68 1.43 37.04
C GLU A 43 -11.32 0.36 36.00
N PHE A 44 -11.23 -0.92 36.39
CA PHE A 44 -11.01 -2.02 35.43
C PHE A 44 -12.31 -2.57 34.83
N LEU A 45 -13.46 -2.32 35.46
CA LEU A 45 -14.74 -2.86 35.03
C LEU A 45 -15.29 -2.14 33.79
N MET A 46 -14.96 -0.86 33.60
CA MET A 46 -15.39 -0.09 32.42
C MET A 46 -14.70 -0.54 31.11
N PRO A 47 -13.35 -0.66 31.02
CA PRO A 47 -12.70 -1.13 29.79
C PRO A 47 -12.93 -2.62 29.53
N ALA A 48 -13.02 -3.46 30.57
CA ALA A 48 -13.29 -4.89 30.41
C ALA A 48 -14.68 -5.18 29.83
N ALA A 49 -15.71 -4.40 30.22
CA ALA A 49 -17.06 -4.54 29.68
C ALA A 49 -17.12 -4.16 28.19
N VAL A 50 -16.36 -3.15 27.74
CA VAL A 50 -16.29 -2.76 26.33
C VAL A 50 -15.58 -3.80 25.49
N ILE A 51 -14.48 -4.37 25.99
CA ILE A 51 -13.77 -5.48 25.33
C ILE A 51 -14.68 -6.71 25.23
N LEU A 52 -15.39 -7.06 26.31
CA LEU A 52 -16.32 -8.19 26.31
C LEU A 52 -17.50 -7.99 25.36
N ALA A 53 -18.07 -6.78 25.32
CA ALA A 53 -19.12 -6.43 24.37
C ALA A 53 -18.63 -6.49 22.91
N GLY A 54 -17.41 -6.01 22.63
CA GLY A 54 -16.78 -6.11 21.31
C GLY A 54 -16.56 -7.55 20.87
N VAL A 55 -16.04 -8.41 21.76
CA VAL A 55 -15.84 -9.84 21.49
C VAL A 55 -17.18 -10.54 21.24
N LEU A 56 -18.21 -10.25 22.03
CA LEU A 56 -19.54 -10.84 21.85
C LEU A 56 -20.20 -10.43 20.52
N ILE A 57 -20.01 -9.19 20.08
CA ILE A 57 -20.51 -8.74 18.76
C ILE A 57 -19.79 -9.50 17.63
N VAL A 58 -18.47 -9.67 17.71
CA VAL A 58 -17.69 -10.41 16.70
C VAL A 58 -18.10 -11.89 16.65
N VAL A 59 -18.29 -12.52 17.81
CA VAL A 59 -18.76 -13.91 17.89
C VAL A 59 -20.19 -14.06 17.37
N ALA A 60 -21.08 -13.12 17.68
CA ALA A 60 -22.45 -13.12 17.15
C ALA A 60 -22.47 -12.95 15.62
N PHE A 61 -21.67 -12.04 15.07
CA PHE A 61 -21.53 -11.86 13.62
C PHE A 61 -20.94 -13.10 12.94
N GLY A 62 -19.89 -13.69 13.52
CA GLY A 62 -19.30 -14.93 13.02
C GLY A 62 -20.30 -16.09 13.02
N PHE A 63 -21.17 -16.15 14.02
CA PHE A 63 -22.20 -17.19 14.11
C PHE A 63 -23.38 -16.97 13.16
N ILE A 64 -23.78 -15.72 12.88
CA ILE A 64 -24.79 -15.40 11.87
C ILE A 64 -24.28 -15.75 10.46
N ILE A 65 -23.02 -15.42 10.15
CA ILE A 65 -22.39 -15.77 8.87
C ILE A 65 -22.25 -17.29 8.74
N SER A 66 -21.83 -17.99 9.80
CA SER A 66 -21.73 -19.45 9.79
C SER A 66 -23.09 -20.16 9.66
N ARG A 67 -24.19 -19.55 10.13
CA ARG A 67 -25.55 -20.08 9.95
C ARG A 67 -26.07 -19.84 8.53
N ALA A 68 -25.86 -18.64 7.97
CA ALA A 68 -26.20 -18.35 6.57
C ALA A 68 -25.49 -19.30 5.59
N VAL A 69 -24.20 -19.58 5.82
CA VAL A 69 -23.42 -20.52 5.00
C VAL A 69 -23.87 -21.99 5.16
N ARG A 70 -24.49 -22.36 6.30
CA ARG A 70 -25.04 -23.71 6.51
C ARG A 70 -26.43 -23.90 5.88
N ASP A 71 -27.21 -22.82 5.75
CA ASP A 71 -28.54 -22.86 5.16
C ASP A 71 -28.51 -22.76 3.61
N ASP A 72 -27.42 -22.25 3.02
CA ASP A 72 -27.26 -22.11 1.56
C ASP A 72 -27.07 -23.42 0.76
N ASN A 73 -27.07 -24.59 1.42
CA ASN A 73 -26.93 -25.87 0.71
C ASN A 73 -28.25 -26.48 0.20
N LYS A 74 -29.37 -25.73 0.24
CA LYS A 74 -30.66 -26.14 -0.36
C LYS A 74 -31.48 -24.97 -0.89
N GLN A 75 -31.01 -24.23 -1.90
CA GLN A 75 -31.92 -23.57 -2.86
C GLN A 75 -31.20 -23.15 -4.14
N ALA A 76 -31.69 -23.63 -5.28
CA ALA A 76 -31.26 -23.17 -6.59
C ALA A 76 -31.63 -21.68 -6.75
N ILE A 77 -30.64 -20.84 -7.03
CA ILE A 77 -30.81 -19.41 -7.26
C ILE A 77 -31.52 -19.21 -8.63
N PRO A 78 -32.67 -18.53 -8.71
CA PRO A 78 -33.30 -18.21 -9.99
C PRO A 78 -32.48 -17.13 -10.74
N PRO A 79 -32.48 -17.11 -12.08
CA PRO A 79 -31.66 -16.17 -12.84
C PRO A 79 -32.11 -14.73 -12.61
N VAL A 80 -31.14 -13.85 -12.35
CA VAL A 80 -31.30 -12.41 -12.19
C VAL A 80 -31.77 -11.81 -13.53
N GLN A 81 -33.00 -11.29 -13.57
CA GLN A 81 -33.47 -10.46 -14.69
C GLN A 81 -32.82 -9.07 -14.61
N PRO A 82 -32.34 -8.50 -15.74
CA PRO A 82 -31.90 -7.11 -15.79
C PRO A 82 -33.09 -6.15 -15.63
N PRO A 83 -32.89 -4.94 -15.07
CA PRO A 83 -33.96 -3.96 -14.93
C PRO A 83 -34.46 -3.48 -16.30
N ALA A 84 -35.77 -3.40 -16.45
CA ALA A 84 -36.45 -2.89 -17.64
C ALA A 84 -36.03 -1.43 -17.90
N LEU A 85 -35.30 -1.22 -19.00
CA LEU A 85 -35.01 0.09 -19.55
C LEU A 85 -36.07 0.36 -20.62
N GLY A 86 -36.86 1.41 -20.42
CA GLY A 86 -37.98 1.78 -21.29
C GLY A 86 -37.59 1.97 -22.75
N ASP A 87 -38.51 1.59 -23.63
CA ASP A 87 -38.41 1.61 -25.08
C ASP A 87 -38.02 3.00 -25.61
N VAL A 88 -36.87 3.07 -26.29
CA VAL A 88 -36.55 4.15 -27.23
C VAL A 88 -36.68 3.57 -28.64
N PRO A 89 -37.65 4.02 -29.45
CA PRO A 89 -37.83 3.48 -30.80
C PRO A 89 -36.64 3.81 -31.71
N LEU A 90 -36.05 2.77 -32.29
CA LEU A 90 -35.19 2.83 -33.46
C LEU A 90 -36.05 3.06 -34.72
N ASN A 91 -36.42 4.31 -35.02
CA ASN A 91 -36.73 4.73 -36.40
C ASN A 91 -37.02 6.25 -36.48
N PRO A 92 -36.31 7.03 -37.31
CA PRO A 92 -36.80 8.34 -37.72
C PRO A 92 -37.87 8.18 -38.82
N PRO A 93 -39.02 8.87 -38.75
CA PRO A 93 -39.95 8.92 -39.86
C PRO A 93 -39.34 9.70 -41.04
N ALA A 94 -39.36 9.06 -42.22
CA ALA A 94 -39.13 9.71 -43.48
C ALA A 94 -40.32 10.62 -43.80
N ASP A 95 -40.13 11.93 -43.70
CA ASP A 95 -40.91 12.94 -44.42
C ASP A 95 -40.31 14.33 -44.18
N GLN A 96 -39.30 14.69 -44.97
CA GLN A 96 -39.04 16.10 -45.31
C GLN A 96 -38.77 16.22 -46.81
N PHE A 97 -39.62 16.99 -47.45
CA PHE A 97 -39.68 17.26 -48.88
C PHE A 97 -38.41 17.97 -49.42
N PRO A 98 -38.08 17.75 -50.71
CA PRO A 98 -36.81 18.18 -51.32
C PRO A 98 -36.82 19.66 -51.73
N ILE A 99 -35.72 20.36 -51.46
CA ILE A 99 -35.41 21.65 -52.09
C ILE A 99 -34.50 21.37 -53.31
N PRO A 100 -34.89 21.76 -54.54
CA PRO A 100 -34.16 21.43 -55.75
C PRO A 100 -32.92 22.32 -55.98
N LEU A 101 -31.85 21.70 -56.45
CA LEU A 101 -30.72 22.38 -57.09
C LEU A 101 -31.18 23.06 -58.40
N PRO A 102 -30.57 24.20 -58.76
CA PRO A 102 -30.31 24.51 -60.15
C PRO A 102 -28.81 24.30 -60.48
N SER A 103 -28.56 23.31 -61.33
CA SER A 103 -27.35 23.25 -62.15
C SER A 103 -27.45 24.31 -63.25
N ALA A 104 -26.42 25.13 -63.40
CA ALA A 104 -26.15 25.83 -64.65
C ALA A 104 -24.69 25.57 -65.02
N SER A 105 -24.52 24.75 -66.05
CA SER A 105 -23.28 24.61 -66.80
C SER A 105 -23.15 25.82 -67.73
N ASP A 106 -21.96 26.42 -67.81
CA ASP A 106 -21.60 27.23 -68.96
C ASP A 106 -20.10 27.13 -69.28
N SER A 107 -19.80 27.43 -70.54
CA SER A 107 -18.80 26.78 -71.39
C SER A 107 -17.59 27.69 -71.68
N ARG A 108 -16.36 27.20 -71.43
CA ARG A 108 -15.04 27.33 -72.15
C ARG A 108 -14.62 28.63 -72.97
N PRO A 109 -13.33 28.79 -73.40
CA PRO A 109 -12.09 29.42 -72.81
C PRO A 109 -11.51 30.59 -73.71
N PRO A 110 -10.19 30.95 -73.84
CA PRO A 110 -8.99 31.01 -72.95
C PRO A 110 -8.24 32.41 -72.89
N SER A 111 -7.37 32.60 -71.87
CA SER A 111 -6.11 33.44 -71.79
C SER A 111 -6.11 34.97 -72.07
N PRO A 112 -5.09 35.79 -71.66
CA PRO A 112 -3.86 35.50 -70.89
C PRO A 112 -3.59 36.44 -69.65
N SER A 113 -2.61 36.08 -68.82
CA SER A 113 -1.91 36.94 -67.83
C SER A 113 -1.01 38.01 -68.52
N PRO A 114 -0.23 38.90 -67.82
CA PRO A 114 -0.14 39.25 -66.39
C PRO A 114 -0.09 40.78 -66.09
N THR A 115 -0.41 41.23 -64.87
CA THR A 115 0.25 42.43 -64.28
C THR A 115 0.19 42.38 -62.73
N PRO A 116 1.31 42.54 -62.01
CA PRO A 116 1.31 42.56 -60.55
C PRO A 116 1.13 44.00 -60.06
N SER A 117 -0.01 44.31 -59.43
CA SER A 117 -0.14 45.55 -58.66
C SER A 117 0.08 45.25 -57.18
N LYS A 118 1.13 45.88 -56.65
CA LYS A 118 1.54 45.85 -55.25
C LYS A 118 0.48 46.51 -54.37
N SER A 119 0.53 46.15 -53.08
CA SER A 119 -0.11 46.79 -51.92
C SER A 119 -1.32 46.04 -51.36
N ARG A 120 -1.07 44.95 -50.64
CA ARG A 120 -1.94 44.52 -49.53
C ARG A 120 -1.07 44.20 -48.33
N THR A 121 -1.18 45.05 -47.32
CA THR A 121 -0.69 44.85 -45.96
C THR A 121 -1.05 43.45 -45.48
N THR A 122 -0.05 42.58 -45.34
CA THR A 122 -0.20 41.26 -44.74
C THR A 122 -0.36 41.43 -43.24
N ARG A 123 -1.62 41.49 -42.79
CA ARG A 123 -1.97 41.13 -41.41
C ARG A 123 -1.50 39.68 -41.20
N PRO A 124 -0.66 39.37 -40.20
CA PRO A 124 -0.31 37.99 -39.90
C PRO A 124 -1.60 37.21 -39.67
N ALA A 125 -1.74 36.06 -40.35
CA ALA A 125 -2.81 35.13 -40.04
C ALA A 125 -2.75 34.79 -38.53
N PRO A 126 -3.89 34.76 -37.81
CA PRO A 126 -3.87 34.30 -36.43
C PRO A 126 -3.27 32.90 -36.42
N THR A 127 -2.17 32.74 -35.68
CA THR A 127 -1.54 31.44 -35.50
C THR A 127 -2.57 30.57 -34.79
N THR A 128 -3.15 29.61 -35.50
CA THR A 128 -4.00 28.59 -34.91
C THR A 128 -3.10 27.76 -34.00
N THR A 129 -2.97 28.15 -32.73
CA THR A 129 -2.32 27.33 -31.71
C THR A 129 -3.13 26.07 -31.58
N THR A 130 -2.70 24.99 -32.23
CA THR A 130 -3.22 23.65 -31.98
C THR A 130 -3.07 23.40 -30.48
N PRO A 131 -4.15 23.09 -29.74
CA PRO A 131 -4.06 22.82 -28.31
C PRO A 131 -3.05 21.69 -28.08
N LYS A 132 -2.06 21.91 -27.22
CA LYS A 132 -1.16 20.84 -26.76
C LYS A 132 -2.05 19.70 -26.22
N PRO A 133 -1.83 18.43 -26.65
CA PRO A 133 -2.59 17.31 -26.12
C PRO A 133 -2.61 17.34 -24.59
N PRO A 134 -3.75 17.03 -23.95
CA PRO A 134 -3.84 17.00 -22.49
C PRO A 134 -2.74 16.10 -21.94
N ASP A 135 -1.98 16.58 -20.97
CA ASP A 135 -1.01 15.74 -20.28
C ASP A 135 -1.75 14.59 -19.58
N GLN A 136 -1.42 13.37 -19.96
CA GLN A 136 -2.05 12.15 -19.46
C GLN A 136 -1.26 11.52 -18.29
N GLY A 137 -0.08 12.07 -17.98
CA GLY A 137 0.88 11.47 -17.06
C GLY A 137 1.73 10.41 -17.74
N SER A 138 2.56 9.73 -16.95
CA SER A 138 3.37 8.60 -17.40
C SER A 138 3.41 7.53 -16.32
N VAL A 139 3.42 6.27 -16.75
CA VAL A 139 3.64 5.09 -15.90
C VAL A 139 4.50 4.12 -16.71
N LYS A 140 5.59 3.65 -16.12
CA LYS A 140 6.45 2.60 -16.66
C LYS A 140 6.66 1.55 -15.57
N VAL A 141 6.62 0.28 -15.95
CA VAL A 141 6.90 -0.85 -15.06
C VAL A 141 8.01 -1.67 -15.68
N ALA A 142 9.10 -1.87 -14.94
CA ALA A 142 10.17 -2.80 -15.27
C ALA A 142 10.21 -3.91 -14.22
N ARG A 143 10.57 -5.13 -14.59
CA ARG A 143 10.79 -6.26 -13.66
C ARG A 143 12.27 -6.59 -13.68
N ASN A 144 12.89 -6.67 -12.51
CA ASN A 144 14.29 -7.05 -12.33
C ASN A 144 14.40 -8.14 -11.25
N ASP A 145 15.57 -8.75 -11.16
CA ASP A 145 15.91 -9.68 -10.08
C ASP A 145 16.09 -8.91 -8.76
N VAL A 146 15.77 -9.59 -7.65
CA VAL A 146 15.93 -9.01 -6.32
C VAL A 146 17.36 -9.23 -5.84
N PRO A 147 18.04 -8.21 -5.29
CA PRO A 147 19.32 -8.42 -4.61
C PRO A 147 19.15 -9.32 -3.39
N SER A 148 20.15 -10.16 -3.08
CA SER A 148 20.13 -11.07 -1.91
C SER A 148 19.90 -10.35 -0.57
N ARG A 149 20.18 -9.05 -0.52
CA ARG A 149 19.89 -8.18 0.62
C ARG A 149 19.37 -6.83 0.14
N VAL A 150 18.27 -6.39 0.74
CA VAL A 150 17.61 -5.12 0.46
C VAL A 150 17.59 -4.27 1.73
N ASP A 151 18.16 -3.06 1.67
CA ASP A 151 18.08 -2.06 2.75
C ASP A 151 16.92 -1.11 2.45
N LEU A 152 15.79 -1.32 3.13
CA LEU A 152 14.56 -0.55 2.93
C LEU A 152 14.71 0.91 3.36
N THR A 153 15.49 1.17 4.41
CA THR A 153 15.81 2.52 4.89
C THR A 153 16.58 3.30 3.83
N ALA A 154 17.57 2.68 3.20
CA ALA A 154 18.38 3.30 2.16
C ALA A 154 17.61 3.49 0.84
N GLU A 155 16.76 2.53 0.48
CA GLU A 155 16.00 2.56 -0.77
C GLU A 155 14.78 3.47 -0.74
N GLY A 156 14.02 3.45 0.37
CA GLY A 156 12.74 4.13 0.54
C GLY A 156 12.87 5.46 1.26
N SER A 157 13.51 6.45 0.62
CA SER A 157 13.77 7.77 1.24
C SER A 157 12.52 8.55 1.62
N ARG A 158 11.35 8.23 1.05
CA ARG A 158 10.06 8.85 1.40
C ARG A 158 9.20 7.97 2.28
N ASP A 159 9.16 6.68 1.98
CA ASP A 159 8.39 5.68 2.69
C ASP A 159 8.87 4.28 2.27
N TRP A 160 8.67 3.31 3.15
CA TRP A 160 8.81 1.90 2.85
C TRP A 160 7.87 1.09 3.73
N VAL A 161 7.46 -0.07 3.24
CA VAL A 161 6.63 -1.03 3.96
C VAL A 161 7.23 -2.42 3.78
N HIS A 162 7.27 -3.19 4.85
CA HIS A 162 7.53 -4.61 4.86
C HIS A 162 6.30 -5.34 5.44
N TRP A 163 5.98 -6.50 4.90
CA TRP A 163 4.84 -7.29 5.35
C TRP A 163 5.28 -8.59 5.98
N GLY A 164 4.65 -8.95 7.10
CA GLY A 164 4.76 -10.30 7.62
C GLY A 164 5.97 -10.56 8.53
N GLU A 165 6.61 -9.55 9.12
CA GLU A 165 7.77 -9.78 9.99
C GLU A 165 7.42 -10.68 11.18
N GLN A 166 6.43 -10.32 11.99
CA GLN A 166 6.11 -11.06 13.22
C GLN A 166 4.88 -11.97 13.08
N SER A 167 3.96 -11.67 12.16
CA SER A 167 2.70 -12.38 11.98
C SER A 167 2.06 -12.07 10.61
N THR A 168 1.04 -12.84 10.21
CA THR A 168 0.31 -12.67 8.92
C THR A 168 -0.21 -11.25 8.65
N PHE A 169 -0.45 -10.48 9.70
CA PHE A 169 -0.94 -9.10 9.60
C PHE A 169 0.05 -8.07 10.14
N SER A 170 1.29 -8.48 10.42
CA SER A 170 2.35 -7.54 10.76
C SER A 170 2.72 -6.71 9.55
N LEU A 171 2.91 -5.42 9.81
CA LEU A 171 3.21 -4.45 8.80
C LEU A 171 4.16 -3.44 9.41
N GLU A 172 5.42 -3.59 9.03
CA GLU A 172 6.51 -2.71 9.42
C GLU A 172 6.63 -1.63 8.38
N ARG A 173 6.87 -0.41 8.81
CA ARG A 173 6.98 0.74 7.91
C ARG A 173 7.98 1.74 8.41
N ARG A 174 8.41 2.60 7.50
CA ARG A 174 9.19 3.79 7.83
C ARG A 174 8.45 4.63 8.87
N ALA A 175 9.10 4.89 10.00
CA ALA A 175 8.49 5.57 11.14
C ALA A 175 8.04 7.01 10.81
N ASP A 176 8.78 7.69 9.93
CA ASP A 176 8.50 9.05 9.44
C ASP A 176 8.00 9.07 7.98
N GLY A 177 7.48 7.94 7.48
CA GLY A 177 7.08 7.78 6.07
C GLY A 177 5.73 8.37 5.67
N ASP A 178 5.01 9.02 6.60
CA ASP A 178 3.69 9.64 6.40
C ASP A 178 2.61 8.71 5.79
N PHE A 179 2.76 7.39 5.92
CA PHE A 179 1.84 6.39 5.37
C PHE A 179 1.59 6.60 3.85
N GLN A 180 2.63 6.91 3.09
CA GLN A 180 2.52 7.16 1.66
C GLN A 180 2.23 5.86 0.88
N ILE A 181 2.72 4.72 1.32
CA ILE A 181 2.41 3.41 0.73
C ILE A 181 1.30 2.73 1.55
N LEU A 182 0.20 2.41 0.89
CA LEU A 182 -0.97 1.79 1.52
C LEU A 182 -1.34 0.48 0.84
N GLU A 183 -1.50 -0.58 1.61
CA GLU A 183 -2.18 -1.80 1.18
C GLU A 183 -3.70 -1.59 1.25
N GLY A 184 -4.42 -2.07 0.24
CA GLY A 184 -5.87 -2.21 0.34
C GLY A 184 -6.26 -3.25 1.40
N ALA A 185 -7.55 -3.34 1.72
CA ALA A 185 -8.04 -4.34 2.68
C ALA A 185 -7.61 -5.76 2.25
N PRO A 186 -6.80 -6.47 3.05
CA PRO A 186 -6.34 -7.81 2.69
C PRO A 186 -7.52 -8.77 2.52
N THR A 187 -7.54 -9.52 1.41
CA THR A 187 -8.56 -10.56 1.16
C THR A 187 -8.03 -11.93 1.55
N ALA A 188 -8.90 -12.80 2.08
CA ALA A 188 -8.57 -14.20 2.29
C ALA A 188 -8.50 -14.96 0.95
N PRO A 189 -7.64 -15.97 0.80
CA PRO A 189 -6.73 -16.49 1.82
C PRO A 189 -5.42 -15.69 1.91
N ARG A 190 -4.86 -15.52 3.13
CA ARG A 190 -3.61 -14.81 3.40
C ARG A 190 -2.78 -15.58 4.43
N PHE A 191 -1.50 -15.79 4.16
CA PHE A 191 -0.61 -16.55 5.02
C PHE A 191 0.76 -15.88 5.14
N ARG A 192 1.34 -15.84 6.33
CA ARG A 192 2.76 -15.50 6.48
C ARG A 192 3.65 -16.59 5.87
N HIS A 193 4.78 -16.23 5.32
CA HIS A 193 5.89 -17.13 5.02
C HIS A 193 7.23 -16.58 5.54
N GLY A 194 8.27 -17.41 5.44
CA GLY A 194 9.64 -17.08 5.85
C GLY A 194 10.67 -17.86 5.02
N PHE A 195 10.38 -18.03 3.73
CA PHE A 195 11.16 -18.86 2.80
C PHE A 195 11.63 -18.09 1.56
N SER A 196 11.67 -16.75 1.63
CA SER A 196 12.34 -15.95 0.60
C SER A 196 13.86 -16.14 0.69
N ASP A 197 14.54 -16.19 -0.45
CA ASP A 197 16.00 -16.30 -0.48
C ASP A 197 16.66 -14.94 -0.15
N GLU A 198 15.93 -13.84 -0.34
CA GLU A 198 16.36 -12.49 -0.06
C GLU A 198 16.08 -12.05 1.38
N LEU A 199 16.92 -11.13 1.88
CA LEU A 199 16.80 -10.56 3.22
C LEU A 199 16.46 -9.07 3.16
N PHE A 200 15.34 -8.69 3.78
CA PHE A 200 14.93 -7.29 3.94
C PHE A 200 15.41 -6.73 5.27
N SER A 201 16.05 -5.57 5.25
CA SER A 201 16.61 -4.93 6.44
C SER A 201 16.21 -3.46 6.53
N TRP A 202 16.14 -2.94 7.75
CA TRP A 202 15.82 -1.54 8.03
C TRP A 202 16.35 -1.11 9.39
N ARG A 203 16.42 0.20 9.62
CA ARG A 203 16.84 0.82 10.89
C ARG A 203 15.95 1.98 11.37
N ASP A 204 14.96 2.36 10.57
CA ASP A 204 14.03 3.48 10.83
C ASP A 204 12.56 3.02 10.81
N GLY A 205 12.31 1.81 11.34
CA GLY A 205 11.02 1.14 11.28
C GLY A 205 10.09 1.41 12.45
N SER A 206 8.83 1.01 12.26
CA SER A 206 7.79 0.91 13.29
C SER A 206 6.77 -0.14 12.85
N PRO A 207 6.23 -1.00 13.76
CA PRO A 207 6.46 -1.05 15.20
C PRO A 207 7.78 -1.73 15.61
N VAL A 208 8.46 -2.38 14.66
CA VAL A 208 9.81 -2.93 14.85
C VAL A 208 10.82 -1.92 14.35
N ASN A 209 11.63 -1.36 15.25
CA ASN A 209 12.54 -0.26 14.94
C ASN A 209 13.61 -0.64 13.91
N ASP A 210 14.12 -1.85 13.99
CA ASP A 210 15.20 -2.34 13.15
C ASP A 210 15.09 -3.85 12.89
N SER A 211 15.61 -4.27 11.74
CA SER A 211 15.83 -5.66 11.39
C SER A 211 17.10 -5.79 10.58
N ASP A 212 17.97 -6.71 11.00
CA ASP A 212 19.23 -7.02 10.33
C ASP A 212 19.05 -7.95 9.11
N GLY A 213 17.81 -8.23 8.69
CA GLY A 213 17.52 -9.10 7.55
C GLY A 213 16.46 -10.14 7.87
N THR A 214 15.29 -10.02 7.27
CA THR A 214 14.19 -10.98 7.37
C THR A 214 13.84 -11.57 6.00
N PRO A 215 13.64 -12.91 5.89
CA PRO A 215 13.21 -13.58 4.66
C PRO A 215 11.68 -13.73 4.57
N THR A 216 10.95 -12.85 5.25
CA THR A 216 9.53 -13.05 5.52
C THR A 216 8.65 -12.22 4.60
N GLY A 217 7.39 -12.62 4.54
CA GLY A 217 6.43 -12.03 3.64
C GLY A 217 5.04 -12.59 3.89
N ILE A 218 4.10 -12.15 3.06
CA ILE A 218 2.72 -12.61 3.04
C ILE A 218 2.42 -13.21 1.67
N ARG A 219 1.68 -14.31 1.63
CA ARG A 219 1.22 -14.91 0.38
C ARG A 219 -0.29 -15.07 0.37
N THR A 220 -0.86 -14.94 -0.82
CA THR A 220 -2.24 -15.27 -1.11
C THR A 220 -2.29 -16.31 -2.23
N CYS A 221 -3.11 -17.33 -2.05
CA CYS A 221 -3.17 -18.50 -2.92
C CYS A 221 -4.48 -18.51 -3.69
N GLY A 222 -4.48 -19.07 -4.88
CA GLY A 222 -5.66 -19.29 -5.70
C GLY A 222 -5.84 -18.24 -6.79
N LYS A 223 -6.42 -18.70 -7.90
CA LYS A 223 -6.80 -17.85 -9.02
C LYS A 223 -7.81 -16.79 -8.59
N GLY A 224 -7.64 -15.57 -9.09
CA GLY A 224 -8.45 -14.40 -8.75
C GLY A 224 -7.97 -13.64 -7.52
N ASN A 225 -7.09 -14.22 -6.70
CA ASN A 225 -6.58 -13.58 -5.49
C ASN A 225 -5.31 -12.76 -5.78
N GLY A 226 -5.03 -11.79 -4.91
CA GLY A 226 -3.89 -10.90 -5.06
C GLY A 226 -3.90 -9.78 -4.02
N PHE A 227 -3.37 -8.63 -4.39
CA PHE A 227 -3.28 -7.48 -3.50
C PHE A 227 -3.54 -6.18 -4.28
N THR A 228 -3.79 -5.11 -3.52
CA THR A 228 -3.79 -3.75 -4.06
C THR A 228 -2.89 -2.87 -3.21
N ILE A 229 -2.12 -2.01 -3.88
CA ILE A 229 -1.24 -1.02 -3.25
C ILE A 229 -1.56 0.35 -3.84
N SER A 230 -1.49 1.41 -3.05
CA SER A 230 -1.54 2.77 -3.56
C SER A 230 -0.42 3.63 -2.99
N ALA A 231 0.02 4.61 -3.79
CA ALA A 231 0.96 5.63 -3.36
C ALA A 231 0.60 7.00 -3.98
N PRO A 232 0.98 8.12 -3.34
CA PRO A 232 0.69 9.44 -3.88
C PRO A 232 1.43 9.68 -5.20
N ALA A 233 0.73 10.29 -6.16
CA ALA A 233 1.26 10.69 -7.45
C ALA A 233 1.05 12.19 -7.64
N GLY A 234 2.06 12.86 -8.16
CA GLY A 234 2.02 14.30 -8.45
C GLY A 234 2.77 14.63 -9.73
N THR A 235 3.04 15.91 -9.93
CA THR A 235 3.71 16.41 -11.14
C THR A 235 5.22 16.10 -11.18
N SER A 236 5.83 15.76 -10.04
CA SER A 236 7.19 15.24 -10.01
C SER A 236 7.20 13.74 -10.26
N THR A 237 8.19 13.27 -11.03
CA THR A 237 8.44 11.85 -11.22
C THR A 237 8.78 11.20 -9.87
N ARG A 238 8.18 10.04 -9.61
CA ARG A 238 8.45 9.19 -8.45
C ARG A 238 8.79 7.78 -8.90
N THR A 239 9.47 7.04 -8.03
CA THR A 239 9.73 5.62 -8.24
C THR A 239 9.23 4.83 -7.03
N LEU A 240 8.35 3.87 -7.28
CA LEU A 240 7.95 2.85 -6.32
C LEU A 240 8.60 1.53 -6.73
N ARG A 241 9.29 0.86 -5.81
CA ARG A 241 9.72 -0.53 -6.00
C ARG A 241 8.80 -1.43 -5.18
N LEU A 242 8.41 -2.54 -5.78
CA LEU A 242 7.51 -3.52 -5.18
C LEU A 242 8.15 -4.89 -5.30
N TYR A 243 8.46 -5.50 -4.16
CA TYR A 243 9.09 -6.81 -4.05
C TYR A 243 8.01 -7.87 -3.85
N VAL A 244 7.93 -8.80 -4.79
CA VAL A 244 6.90 -9.82 -4.83
C VAL A 244 7.51 -11.17 -5.17
N GLY A 245 6.85 -12.24 -4.74
CA GLY A 245 7.18 -13.59 -5.17
C GLY A 245 6.05 -14.24 -5.95
N ALA A 246 6.38 -15.17 -6.83
CA ALA A 246 5.45 -16.09 -7.46
C ALA A 246 5.76 -17.52 -6.99
N LEU A 247 4.71 -18.28 -6.68
CA LEU A 247 4.80 -19.66 -6.23
C LEU A 247 3.75 -20.45 -6.98
N ALA A 248 4.15 -21.40 -7.83
CA ALA A 248 3.24 -22.21 -8.64
C ALA A 248 2.05 -21.40 -9.20
N GLY A 249 2.32 -20.22 -9.74
CA GLY A 249 1.30 -19.26 -10.15
C GLY A 249 1.80 -18.30 -11.21
N ARG A 250 0.86 -17.84 -12.03
CA ARG A 250 1.04 -16.70 -12.94
C ARG A 250 0.10 -15.60 -12.52
N GLY A 251 0.61 -14.38 -12.43
CA GLY A 251 -0.23 -13.21 -12.21
C GLY A 251 0.21 -11.98 -12.98
N LYS A 252 -0.62 -10.95 -12.86
CA LYS A 252 -0.51 -9.71 -13.60
C LYS A 252 -0.58 -8.53 -12.65
N LEU A 253 0.47 -7.72 -12.66
CA LEU A 253 0.52 -6.41 -12.05
C LEU A 253 -0.06 -5.37 -13.02
N THR A 254 -0.95 -4.52 -12.53
CA THR A 254 -1.52 -3.38 -13.25
C THR A 254 -1.31 -2.11 -12.42
N ALA A 255 -0.65 -1.10 -12.99
CA ALA A 255 -0.44 0.20 -12.39
C ALA A 255 -1.23 1.28 -13.14
N ARG A 256 -2.06 2.06 -12.45
CA ARG A 256 -2.95 3.09 -13.03
C ARG A 256 -2.94 4.37 -12.22
N LEU A 257 -2.82 5.51 -12.89
CA LEU A 257 -3.00 6.80 -12.24
C LEU A 257 -4.49 7.05 -11.94
N SER A 258 -4.78 7.68 -10.79
CA SER A 258 -6.12 8.19 -10.48
C SER A 258 -6.40 9.54 -11.14
N ALA A 259 -5.34 10.26 -11.53
CA ALA A 259 -5.41 11.53 -12.22
C ALA A 259 -4.56 11.45 -13.48
N GLY A 260 -5.21 11.50 -14.64
CA GLY A 260 -4.62 11.16 -15.93
C GLY A 260 -5.14 9.80 -16.44
N SER A 261 -4.61 9.35 -17.57
CA SER A 261 -4.99 8.08 -18.21
C SER A 261 -3.81 7.12 -18.40
N ALA A 262 -2.59 7.51 -18.00
CA ALA A 262 -1.44 6.64 -18.13
C ALA A 262 -1.57 5.40 -17.22
N SER A 263 -1.23 4.25 -17.79
CA SER A 263 -1.21 2.96 -17.10
C SER A 263 -0.14 2.05 -17.70
N ALA A 264 0.25 1.04 -16.95
CA ALA A 264 1.18 0.01 -17.41
C ALA A 264 0.84 -1.33 -16.74
N THR A 265 1.24 -2.42 -17.38
CA THR A 265 1.05 -3.78 -16.85
C THR A 265 2.33 -4.58 -16.99
N SER A 266 2.52 -5.56 -16.12
CA SER A 266 3.59 -6.55 -16.22
C SER A 266 3.12 -7.89 -15.66
N THR A 267 3.72 -8.99 -16.10
CA THR A 267 3.38 -10.35 -15.66
C THR A 267 4.58 -11.02 -15.01
N PHE A 268 4.30 -11.95 -14.11
CA PHE A 268 5.31 -12.81 -13.53
C PHE A 268 4.70 -14.19 -13.23
N GLU A 269 5.45 -15.22 -13.60
CA GLU A 269 5.03 -16.63 -13.61
C GLU A 269 6.16 -17.47 -13.06
N GLU A 270 5.81 -18.34 -12.11
CA GLU A 270 6.65 -19.43 -11.61
C GLU A 270 5.80 -20.70 -11.59
N ARG A 271 6.33 -21.83 -12.08
CA ARG A 271 5.55 -23.08 -12.23
C ARG A 271 5.82 -24.11 -11.15
N SER A 272 6.97 -24.04 -10.49
CA SER A 272 7.34 -24.92 -9.40
C SER A 272 6.69 -24.47 -8.09
N ASN A 273 6.79 -25.33 -7.06
CA ASN A 273 6.39 -24.98 -5.69
C ASN A 273 7.51 -24.28 -4.91
N ASN A 274 8.51 -23.72 -5.59
CA ASN A 274 9.51 -22.85 -4.98
C ASN A 274 9.10 -21.39 -5.20
N LEU A 275 9.41 -20.53 -4.24
CA LEU A 275 9.17 -19.11 -4.38
C LEU A 275 10.25 -18.52 -5.28
N ASP A 276 9.85 -17.95 -6.42
CA ASP A 276 10.72 -17.09 -7.23
C ASP A 276 10.35 -15.63 -6.93
N THR A 277 11.34 -14.75 -6.75
CA THR A 277 11.11 -13.35 -6.36
C THR A 277 11.49 -12.37 -7.46
N ALA A 278 10.80 -11.24 -7.51
CA ALA A 278 11.07 -10.18 -8.46
C ALA A 278 10.79 -8.81 -7.85
N VAL A 279 11.58 -7.80 -8.26
CA VAL A 279 11.29 -6.41 -7.97
C VAL A 279 10.67 -5.74 -9.19
N PHE A 280 9.44 -5.26 -9.02
CA PHE A 280 8.82 -4.37 -9.99
C PHE A 280 9.22 -2.93 -9.69
N VAL A 281 9.85 -2.27 -10.65
CA VAL A 281 10.23 -0.85 -10.59
C VAL A 281 9.20 -0.02 -11.37
N ILE A 282 8.35 0.69 -10.64
CA ILE A 282 7.28 1.53 -11.18
C ILE A 282 7.73 2.99 -11.16
N THR A 283 7.98 3.57 -12.33
CA THR A 283 8.30 5.00 -12.47
C THR A 283 7.09 5.74 -13.02
N TYR A 284 6.63 6.77 -12.30
CA TYR A 284 5.37 7.43 -12.62
C TYR A 284 5.36 8.93 -12.35
N ARG A 285 4.51 9.64 -13.09
CA ARG A 285 4.22 11.08 -12.95
C ARG A 285 2.77 11.33 -13.31
N ALA A 286 2.03 12.04 -12.46
CA ALA A 286 0.67 12.46 -12.75
C ALA A 286 0.61 13.91 -13.28
N PRO A 287 -0.42 14.27 -14.07
CA PRO A 287 -0.64 15.67 -14.50
C PRO A 287 -1.00 16.60 -13.33
N ARG A 288 -1.58 16.04 -12.27
CA ARG A 288 -2.03 16.73 -11.06
C ARG A 288 -1.96 15.77 -9.87
N ASN A 289 -2.08 16.30 -8.66
CA ASN A 289 -2.05 15.50 -7.44
C ASN A 289 -3.16 14.44 -7.45
N GLY A 290 -2.79 13.23 -7.07
CA GLY A 290 -3.63 12.04 -7.05
C GLY A 290 -2.86 10.85 -6.49
N LYS A 291 -3.15 9.65 -7.00
CA LYS A 291 -2.50 8.40 -6.60
C LYS A 291 -2.07 7.58 -7.82
N ILE A 292 -1.08 6.73 -7.63
CA ILE A 292 -0.89 5.52 -8.43
C ILE A 292 -1.57 4.38 -7.67
N ASN A 293 -2.39 3.59 -8.37
CA ASN A 293 -3.02 2.37 -7.86
C ASN A 293 -2.40 1.17 -8.57
N LEU A 294 -1.90 0.23 -7.78
CA LEU A 294 -1.32 -1.02 -8.23
C LEU A 294 -2.27 -2.14 -7.82
N SER A 295 -2.54 -3.08 -8.73
CA SER A 295 -3.30 -4.28 -8.46
C SER A 295 -2.56 -5.47 -9.04
N TRP A 296 -2.35 -6.48 -8.22
CA TRP A 296 -1.94 -7.80 -8.66
C TRP A 296 -3.15 -8.72 -8.65
N ILE A 297 -3.31 -9.53 -9.70
CA ILE A 297 -4.25 -10.64 -9.72
C ILE A 297 -3.52 -11.90 -10.20
N THR A 298 -3.66 -12.99 -9.44
CA THR A 298 -3.24 -14.33 -9.87
C THR A 298 -4.21 -14.81 -10.95
N GLU A 299 -3.73 -14.88 -12.19
CA GLU A 299 -4.53 -15.30 -13.34
C GLU A 299 -4.62 -16.82 -13.44
N GLU A 300 -3.59 -17.53 -12.96
CA GLU A 300 -3.54 -18.99 -12.96
C GLU A 300 -2.77 -19.50 -11.73
N ALA A 301 -3.25 -20.58 -11.12
CA ALA A 301 -2.59 -21.31 -10.04
C ALA A 301 -2.32 -22.74 -10.50
N PHE A 302 -1.05 -23.15 -10.49
CA PHE A 302 -0.56 -24.44 -10.99
C PHE A 302 -0.46 -25.52 -9.90
N SER A 303 -0.60 -25.15 -8.63
CA SER A 303 -0.56 -26.07 -7.48
C SER A 303 -1.93 -26.20 -6.82
N GLN A 304 -2.24 -27.41 -6.34
CA GLN A 304 -3.45 -27.69 -5.55
C GLN A 304 -3.29 -27.26 -4.07
N ASP A 305 -2.06 -27.05 -3.60
CA ASP A 305 -1.78 -26.64 -2.22
C ASP A 305 -1.81 -25.11 -2.09
N CYS A 306 -0.85 -24.44 -2.72
CA CYS A 306 -0.83 -22.99 -2.85
C CYS A 306 -0.11 -22.60 -4.12
N GLY A 307 -0.88 -22.15 -5.12
CA GLY A 307 -0.37 -21.41 -6.26
C GLY A 307 -0.84 -19.96 -6.21
N GLY A 308 0.05 -18.99 -6.34
CA GLY A 308 -0.32 -17.57 -6.23
C GLY A 308 0.86 -16.62 -6.13
N VAL A 309 0.67 -15.57 -5.33
CA VAL A 309 1.61 -14.46 -5.18
C VAL A 309 2.01 -14.26 -3.73
N ALA A 310 3.26 -13.88 -3.52
CA ALA A 310 3.78 -13.33 -2.29
C ALA A 310 4.04 -11.82 -2.43
N LEU A 311 3.84 -11.09 -1.35
CA LEU A 311 4.14 -9.67 -1.21
C LEU A 311 5.09 -9.53 -0.02
N GLU A 312 6.25 -8.91 -0.24
CA GLU A 312 7.35 -8.91 0.73
C GLU A 312 7.61 -7.49 1.25
N ALA A 313 7.92 -6.57 0.34
CA ALA A 313 8.21 -5.18 0.69
C ALA A 313 7.87 -4.21 -0.44
N ALA A 314 7.85 -2.91 -0.12
CA ALA A 314 7.75 -1.83 -1.08
C ALA A 314 8.54 -0.61 -0.60
N THR A 315 9.16 0.13 -1.51
CA THR A 315 9.90 1.36 -1.22
C THR A 315 9.46 2.50 -2.14
N LEU A 316 9.47 3.72 -1.64
CA LEU A 316 9.09 4.93 -2.37
C LEU A 316 10.18 6.00 -2.28
N ARG A 317 10.49 6.60 -3.44
CA ARG A 317 11.41 7.74 -3.60
C ARG A 317 10.88 8.78 -4.57
#